data_AF-A0A7W0LKS7-F1
#
_entry.id   AF-A0A7W0LKS7-F1
#
_cell.length_a   1.000
_cell.length_b   1.000
_cell.length_c   1.000
_cell.angle_alpha   90.00
_cell.angle_beta   90.00
_cell.angle_gamma   90.00
#
_symmetry.space_group_name_H-M   'P 1'
#
loop_
_entity.id
_entity.type
_entity.pdbx_description
1 polymer ?
#
loop_
_entity_poly.entity_id
_entity_poly.type
_entity_poly.pdbx_seq_one_letter_code
_entity_poly.pdbx_strand_id
1 'polypeptide(L)' 'MNPPPIKKLAPALSVAALSAAAAIAASPFAQSSDHIDSPTLAQDHGSDLGDTWAFRDPKDSSKVVLTMTTNPF' A
#
# COMPACT_ATOMS: atom_id res chain seq x y z
N MET A 1 -33.53 8.89 -35.86
CA MET A 1 -33.38 7.79 -34.88
C MET A 1 -33.51 8.39 -33.49
N ASN A 2 -34.47 7.94 -32.68
CA ASN A 2 -34.61 8.42 -31.30
C ASN A 2 -33.53 7.77 -30.42
N PRO A 3 -32.89 8.52 -29.49
CA PRO A 3 -31.87 7.95 -28.62
C PRO A 3 -32.46 6.79 -27.79
N PRO A 4 -31.68 5.72 -27.56
CA PRO A 4 -32.16 4.58 -26.81
C PRO A 4 -32.55 5.01 -25.38
N PRO A 5 -33.63 4.46 -24.82
CA PRO A 5 -34.08 4.83 -23.48
C PRO A 5 -32.98 4.55 -22.44
N ILE A 6 -32.75 5.50 -21.52
CA ILE A 6 -31.68 5.50 -20.51
C ILE A 6 -31.56 4.15 -19.75
N LYS A 7 -32.69 3.46 -19.54
CA LYS A 7 -32.75 2.13 -18.89
C LYS A 7 -31.99 1.03 -19.67
N LYS A 8 -31.82 1.17 -20.99
CA LYS A 8 -31.04 0.26 -21.85
C LYS A 8 -29.55 0.62 -21.90
N LEU A 9 -29.18 1.84 -21.50
CA LEU A 9 -27.79 2.31 -21.44
C LEU A 9 -27.12 1.99 -20.10
N ALA A 10 -27.90 1.85 -19.02
CA ALA A 10 -27.42 1.49 -17.69
C ALA A 10 -26.54 0.22 -17.63
N PRO A 11 -26.92 -0.93 -18.23
CA PRO A 11 -26.08 -2.14 -18.16
C PRO A 11 -24.76 -1.98 -18.92
N ALA A 12 -24.78 -1.31 -20.08
CA ALA A 12 -23.56 -1.05 -20.86
C ALA A 12 -22.59 -0.12 -20.12
N LEU A 13 -23.12 0.89 -19.42
CA LEU A 13 -22.31 1.79 -18.61
C LEU A 13 -21.69 1.08 -17.40
N SER A 14 -22.44 0.20 -16.74
CA SER A 14 -21.92 -0.62 -15.63
C SER A 14 -20.80 -1.56 -16.06
N VAL A 15 -20.94 -2.21 -17.22
CA VAL A 15 -19.88 -3.06 -17.79
C VAL A 15 -18.64 -2.23 -18.13
N ALA A 16 -18.82 -1.07 -18.76
CA ALA A 16 -17.69 -0.19 -19.09
C ALA A 16 -16.96 0.30 -17.82
N ALA A 17 -17.70 0.67 -16.77
CA ALA A 17 -17.12 1.08 -15.50
C ALA A 17 -16.35 -0.05 -14.82
N LEU A 18 -16.88 -1.28 -14.84
CA LEU A 18 -16.20 -2.45 -14.27
C LEU A 18 -14.91 -2.80 -15.04
N SER A 19 -14.94 -2.75 -16.37
CA SER A 19 -13.76 -2.96 -17.22
C SER A 19 -12.69 -1.90 -16.99
N ALA A 20 -13.09 -0.62 -16.82
CA ALA A 20 -12.16 0.45 -16.49
C ALA A 20 -11.53 0.27 -15.10
N ALA A 21 -12.32 -0.12 -14.10
CA ALA A 21 -11.81 -0.42 -12.76
C ALA A 21 -10.82 -1.59 -12.78
N ALA A 22 -11.11 -2.65 -13.53
CA ALA A 22 -10.21 -3.79 -13.69
C ALA A 22 -8.88 -3.39 -14.37
N ALA A 23 -8.94 -2.53 -15.40
CA ALA A 23 -7.73 -2.02 -16.07
C ALA A 23 -6.87 -1.14 -15.15
N ILE A 24 -7.49 -0.33 -14.30
CA ILE A 24 -6.77 0.49 -13.30
C ILE A 24 -6.13 -0.40 -12.23
N ALA A 25 -6.87 -1.40 -11.72
CA ALA A 25 -6.36 -2.32 -10.70
C ALA A 25 -5.18 -3.19 -11.19
N ALA A 26 -5.12 -3.48 -12.49
CA ALA A 26 -4.01 -4.22 -13.10
C ALA A 26 -2.81 -3.34 -13.50
N SER A 27 -2.87 -2.03 -13.29
CA SER A 27 -1.80 -1.11 -13.67
C SER A 27 -0.62 -1.22 -12.69
N PRO A 28 0.63 -1.39 -13.17
CA PRO A 28 1.81 -1.35 -12.31
C PRO A 28 2.00 0.03 -11.66
N PHE A 29 1.41 1.07 -12.23
CA PHE A 29 1.41 2.43 -11.68
C PHE A 29 0.38 2.64 -10.57
N ALA A 30 -0.50 1.66 -10.32
CA ALA A 30 -1.43 1.69 -9.19
C ALA A 30 -0.81 1.13 -7.90
N GLN A 31 0.42 0.58 -7.96
CA GLN A 31 1.14 0.13 -6.78
C GLN A 31 1.71 1.34 -6.04
N SER A 32 1.24 1.59 -4.83
CA SER A 32 1.92 2.51 -3.92
C SER A 32 3.17 1.82 -3.39
N SER A 33 4.33 2.47 -3.55
CA SER A 33 5.56 2.02 -2.88
C SER A 33 5.40 2.24 -1.38
N ASP A 34 5.51 1.19 -0.59
CA ASP A 34 5.76 1.28 0.84
C ASP A 34 7.28 1.19 1.13
N HIS A 35 7.68 1.15 2.41
CA HIS A 35 9.11 1.06 2.78
C HIS A 35 9.74 -0.27 2.34
N ILE A 36 8.97 -1.37 2.31
CA ILE A 36 9.47 -2.70 1.92
C ILE A 36 9.77 -2.78 0.42
N ASP A 37 9.10 -1.94 -0.39
CA ASP A 37 9.29 -1.85 -1.83
C ASP A 37 10.62 -1.19 -2.25
N SER A 38 11.45 -0.75 -1.29
CA SER A 38 12.80 -0.26 -1.59
C SER A 38 13.65 -1.35 -2.27
N PRO A 39 14.40 -1.05 -3.35
CA PRO A 39 15.27 -2.03 -4.01
C PRO A 39 16.27 -2.73 -3.08
N THR A 40 16.66 -2.08 -1.99
CA THR A 40 17.58 -2.65 -0.99
C THR A 40 16.92 -3.63 -0.03
N LEU A 41 15.59 -3.52 0.19
CA LEU A 41 14.84 -4.33 1.15
C LEU A 41 13.99 -5.41 0.45
N ALA A 42 13.58 -5.19 -0.80
CA ALA A 42 12.78 -6.14 -1.59
C ALA A 42 13.45 -7.51 -1.80
N GLN A 43 14.76 -7.61 -1.59
CA GLN A 43 15.53 -8.86 -1.71
C GLN A 43 15.87 -9.50 -0.36
N ASP A 44 15.73 -8.76 0.75
CA ASP A 44 15.99 -9.21 2.11
C ASP A 44 14.95 -8.59 3.05
N HIS A 45 13.76 -9.20 3.08
CA HIS A 45 12.64 -8.69 3.87
C HIS A 45 12.96 -8.63 5.37
N GLY A 46 13.89 -9.45 5.88
CA GLY A 46 14.30 -9.41 7.29
C GLY A 46 15.06 -8.15 7.68
N SER A 47 15.52 -7.37 6.69
CA SER A 47 16.16 -6.07 6.90
C SER A 47 15.17 -4.88 6.95
N ASP A 48 13.88 -5.14 6.72
CA ASP A 48 12.82 -4.14 6.84
C ASP A 48 12.47 -3.85 8.30
N LEU A 49 12.50 -2.58 8.69
CA LEU A 49 12.16 -2.13 10.04
C LEU A 49 10.66 -1.89 10.15
N GLY A 50 10.04 -2.54 11.13
CA GLY A 50 8.65 -2.26 11.51
C GLY A 50 8.58 -1.06 12.45
N ASP A 51 8.12 -1.29 13.68
CA ASP A 51 7.95 -0.22 14.66
C ASP A 51 9.27 0.09 15.36
N THR A 52 9.54 1.38 15.61
CA THR A 52 10.70 1.85 16.38
C THR A 52 10.25 2.74 17.52
N TRP A 53 10.74 2.45 18.73
CA TRP A 53 10.44 3.21 19.95
C TRP A 53 11.73 3.66 20.63
N ALA A 54 11.77 4.93 21.01
CA ALA A 54 12.87 5.51 21.75
C ALA A 54 12.34 6.20 23.01
N PHE A 55 12.95 5.89 24.15
CA PHE A 55 12.61 6.54 25.42
C PHE A 55 13.84 6.68 26.30
N ARG A 56 13.81 7.67 27.19
CA ARG A 56 14.89 7.91 28.14
C ARG A 56 14.93 6.78 29.17
N ASP A 57 16.12 6.30 29.50
CA ASP A 57 16.27 5.26 30.51
C ASP A 57 15.71 5.76 31.85
N PRO A 58 14.77 5.02 32.50
CA PRO A 58 14.16 5.44 33.75
C PRO A 58 15.13 5.49 34.94
N LYS A 59 16.31 4.87 34.82
CA LYS A 59 17.34 4.81 35.86
C LYS A 59 18.54 5.72 35.59
N ASP A 60 18.80 6.05 34.33
CA ASP A 60 19.94 6.90 33.93
C ASP A 60 19.53 7.90 32.85
N SER A 61 19.36 9.14 33.26
CA SER A 61 18.90 10.21 32.37
C SER A 61 19.94 10.57 31.29
N SER A 62 21.18 10.09 31.35
CA SER A 62 22.15 10.30 30.27
C SER A 62 21.98 9.32 29.10
N LYS A 63 21.10 8.31 29.23
CA LYS A 63 20.92 7.22 28.26
C LYS A 63 19.54 7.22 27.61
N VAL A 64 19.50 6.61 26.43
CA VAL A 64 18.29 6.33 25.65
C VAL A 64 18.21 4.83 25.40
N VAL A 65 17.02 4.27 25.61
CA VAL A 65 16.67 2.92 25.18
C VAL A 65 16.01 3.02 23.83
N LEU A 66 16.55 2.27 22.87
CA LEU A 66 15.99 2.09 21.54
C LEU A 66 15.54 0.63 21.40
N THR A 67 14.30 0.43 20.96
CA THR A 67 13.77 -0.90 20.63
C THR A 67 13.04 -0.84 19.30
N MET A 68 13.18 -1.88 18.49
CA MET A 68 12.56 -1.98 17.18
C MET A 68 12.10 -3.40 16.86
N THR A 69 11.17 -3.53 15.92
CA THR A 69 10.82 -4.80 15.28
C THR A 69 11.35 -4.83 13.86
N THR A 70 11.66 -6.02 13.36
CA THR A 70 11.92 -6.27 11.93
C THR A 70 10.81 -7.14 11.36
N ASN A 71 10.57 -7.05 10.06
CA ASN A 71 9.69 -7.99 9.37
C ASN A 71 10.26 -9.43 9.50
N PRO A 72 9.44 -10.45 9.83
CA PRO A 72 9.93 -11.82 9.96
C PRO A 72 10.41 -12.45 8.64
N PHE A 73 11.25 -13.49 8.75
CA PHE A 73 11.80 -14.28 7.64
C PHE A 73 10.83 -15.36 7.12
#